data_AF-A0A1V5PKU6-F1
#
_entry.id   AF-A0A1V5PKU6-F1
#
_cell.length_a   1.000
_cell.length_b   1.000
_cell.length_c   1.000
_cell.angle_alpha   90.00
_cell.angle_beta   90.00
_cell.angle_gamma   90.00
#
_symmetry.space_group_name_H-M   'P 1'
#
loop_
_entity.id
_entity.type
_entity.pdbx_description
1 polymer ?
#
loop_
_entity_poly.entity_id
_entity_poly.type
_entity_poly.pdbx_seq_one_letter_code
_entity_poly.pdbx_strand_id
1 'polypeptide(L)'
;MGKKISTLLSRNQRFIPVVATAALAFIAYGVGAVLYPGMRNPQVFFNIFRNNSYLLISAIGMTLVILTGGIDLSVSGVMALTTVAAAALLRDGWNAWVVILLMLLMGMALGAVMGSFIAYLKVQPFIATLAGMWFARGMCFFISDDAIAISNNRIYTILGQTKLLIPGLSDPEAQTGAYISIFVVVAMLLLVAVMYISHYTRFGRTVYAIGGNEGRNEKSARLMGLPVSTTKVLVYTLNGFCSALAGIALSIFVLSGHGLYANGAELDVIAAVVMGGTMLTGGEGYVFGTLFGVLIFGITQTLIQFNGNLSSWWTRIVIGMLTLLFIGVQSALATRKGGHRARTAHSVAPRRRPLALVGIGAALILIVIVVASLLRTPLGGGPISGTSTSSAACQLQPYRRDTAGTFVADGAVITYERNGGPNCVDEIYAIYSDGRIVGDNGVTTIEHRVSPEEVDTLLSGIVGYGWFTDEMYDTWHTPCGQCYGYYVTVSFDGQEKTVKGVDGGTDAPADYWQVVSLVKTIVPRFP
;
A
#
# COMPACT_ATOMS: atom_id res chain seq x y z
N MET A 1 -1.09 -18.95 37.51
CA MET A 1 -1.29 -18.06 36.33
C MET A 1 -2.42 -18.51 35.40
N GLY A 2 -2.49 -19.80 35.01
CA GLY A 2 -3.46 -20.29 34.01
C GLY A 2 -4.96 -20.13 34.33
N LYS A 3 -5.39 -20.24 35.60
CA LYS A 3 -6.81 -20.05 35.97
C LYS A 3 -7.28 -18.60 35.76
N LYS A 4 -6.50 -17.59 36.17
CA LYS A 4 -6.82 -16.16 35.97
C LYS A 4 -6.87 -15.76 34.49
N ILE A 5 -5.95 -16.32 33.68
CA ILE A 5 -5.93 -16.11 32.22
C ILE A 5 -7.17 -16.75 31.58
N SER A 6 -7.57 -17.95 32.02
CA SER A 6 -8.78 -18.62 31.51
C SER A 6 -10.08 -17.89 31.86
N THR A 7 -10.19 -17.28 33.05
CA THR A 7 -11.36 -16.48 33.44
C THR A 7 -11.41 -15.11 32.76
N LEU A 8 -10.25 -14.48 32.48
CA LEU A 8 -10.17 -13.27 31.65
C LEU A 8 -10.57 -13.55 30.19
N LEU A 9 -10.06 -14.63 29.60
CA LEU A 9 -10.40 -15.06 28.23
C LEU A 9 -11.88 -15.48 28.10
N SER A 10 -12.47 -16.10 29.12
CA SER A 10 -13.88 -16.50 29.07
C SER A 10 -14.84 -15.31 29.19
N ARG A 11 -14.43 -14.21 29.84
CA ARG A 11 -15.27 -13.01 30.03
C ARG A 11 -15.21 -12.04 28.84
N ASN A 12 -14.13 -12.09 28.04
CA ASN A 12 -13.86 -11.18 26.91
C ASN A 12 -13.72 -11.91 25.56
N GLN A 13 -14.57 -12.91 25.29
CA GLN A 13 -14.51 -13.69 24.04
C GLN A 13 -14.54 -12.85 22.75
N ARG A 14 -15.14 -11.65 22.79
CA ARG A 14 -15.19 -10.72 21.66
C ARG A 14 -13.84 -10.08 21.33
N PHE A 15 -12.94 -9.95 22.31
CA PHE A 15 -11.60 -9.37 22.12
C PHE A 15 -10.53 -10.39 21.75
N ILE A 16 -10.84 -11.69 21.79
CA ILE A 16 -9.90 -12.77 21.47
C ILE A 16 -9.30 -12.60 20.06
N PRO A 17 -10.08 -12.33 18.99
CA PRO A 17 -9.52 -12.12 17.66
C PRO A 17 -8.54 -10.94 17.62
N VAL A 18 -8.90 -9.81 18.23
CA VAL A 18 -8.08 -8.58 18.25
C VAL A 18 -6.78 -8.79 19.03
N VAL A 19 -6.83 -9.46 20.17
CA VAL A 19 -5.62 -9.74 20.96
C VAL A 19 -4.72 -10.74 20.24
N ALA A 20 -5.30 -11.75 19.59
CA ALA A 20 -4.54 -12.72 18.81
C ALA A 20 -3.84 -12.06 17.60
N THR A 21 -4.52 -11.14 16.91
CA THR A 21 -3.97 -10.44 15.75
C THR A 21 -2.90 -9.43 16.15
N ALA A 22 -3.11 -8.71 17.25
CA ALA A 22 -2.09 -7.85 17.84
C ALA A 22 -0.85 -8.66 18.22
N ALA A 23 -1.01 -9.77 18.94
CA ALA A 23 0.09 -10.65 19.33
C ALA A 23 0.83 -11.19 18.09
N LEU A 24 0.11 -11.64 17.06
CA LEU A 24 0.71 -12.08 15.80
C LEU A 24 1.53 -10.95 15.15
N ALA A 25 0.99 -9.74 15.05
CA ALA A 25 1.68 -8.61 14.45
C ALA A 25 3.01 -8.32 15.17
N PHE A 26 3.00 -8.24 16.51
CA PHE A 26 4.21 -7.99 17.28
C PHE A 26 5.20 -9.15 17.22
N ILE A 27 4.74 -10.40 17.21
CA ILE A 27 5.61 -11.58 17.03
C ILE A 27 6.25 -11.55 15.64
N ALA A 28 5.48 -11.31 14.58
CA ALA A 28 5.98 -11.24 13.21
C ALA A 28 7.01 -10.13 13.05
N TYR A 29 6.76 -8.94 13.60
CA TYR A 29 7.72 -7.85 13.59
C TYR A 29 8.99 -8.19 14.40
N GLY A 30 8.83 -8.79 15.60
CA GLY A 30 9.96 -9.23 16.43
C GLY A 30 10.83 -10.28 15.75
N VAL A 31 10.23 -11.27 15.08
CA VAL A 31 10.94 -12.25 14.25
C VAL A 31 11.67 -11.55 13.10
N GLY A 32 11.00 -10.61 12.42
CA GLY A 32 11.63 -9.77 11.39
C GLY A 32 12.84 -9.01 11.89
N ALA A 33 12.75 -8.38 13.06
CA ALA A 33 13.85 -7.65 13.70
C ALA A 33 15.02 -8.55 14.11
N VAL A 34 14.77 -9.84 14.39
CA VAL A 34 15.83 -10.83 14.64
C VAL A 34 16.50 -11.25 13.33
N LEU A 35 15.71 -11.53 12.28
CA LEU A 35 16.20 -12.00 10.98
C LEU A 35 16.90 -10.89 10.17
N TYR A 36 16.38 -9.67 10.22
CA TYR A 36 16.83 -8.53 9.42
C TYR A 36 17.25 -7.37 10.34
N PRO A 37 18.56 -7.13 10.52
CA PRO A 37 19.05 -6.04 11.37
C PRO A 37 18.48 -4.67 11.01
N GLY A 38 18.23 -4.40 9.72
CA GLY A 38 17.63 -3.16 9.24
C GLY A 38 16.22 -2.90 9.80
N MET A 39 15.45 -3.94 10.11
CA MET A 39 14.11 -3.79 10.70
C MET A 39 14.13 -3.25 12.14
N ARG A 40 15.28 -3.27 12.81
CA ARG A 40 15.44 -2.72 14.18
C ARG A 40 15.43 -1.19 14.20
N ASN A 41 15.62 -0.54 13.04
CA ASN A 41 15.51 0.92 12.95
C ASN A 41 14.06 1.34 13.24
N PRO A 42 13.81 2.21 14.24
CA PRO A 42 12.46 2.69 14.57
C PRO A 42 11.72 3.29 13.37
N GLN A 43 12.44 3.95 12.44
CA GLN A 43 11.83 4.52 11.24
C GLN A 43 11.20 3.45 10.35
N VAL A 44 11.73 2.22 10.32
CA VAL A 44 11.13 1.12 9.54
C VAL A 44 9.76 0.78 10.09
N PHE A 45 9.58 0.78 11.42
CA PHE A 45 8.27 0.56 12.02
C PHE A 45 7.27 1.67 11.65
N PHE A 46 7.69 2.94 11.71
CA PHE A 46 6.80 4.06 11.32
C PHE A 46 6.52 4.11 9.83
N ASN A 47 7.46 3.65 9.00
CA ASN A 47 7.26 3.50 7.56
C ASN A 47 6.15 2.50 7.24
N ILE A 48 5.92 1.47 8.08
CA ILE A 48 4.78 0.56 7.89
C ILE A 48 3.46 1.34 7.90
N PHE A 49 3.27 2.24 8.88
CA PHE A 49 2.07 3.07 8.95
C PHE A 49 2.02 4.13 7.84
N ARG A 50 3.16 4.76 7.53
CA ARG A 50 3.25 5.78 6.47
C ARG A 50 2.83 5.20 5.12
N ASN A 51 3.41 4.06 4.74
CA ASN A 51 3.18 3.41 3.46
C ASN A 51 1.78 2.77 3.36
N ASN A 52 1.14 2.46 4.49
CA ASN A 52 -0.19 1.85 4.54
C ASN A 52 -1.28 2.79 5.08
N SER A 53 -1.02 4.10 5.12
CA SER A 53 -1.94 5.09 5.70
C SER A 53 -3.26 5.16 4.91
N TYR A 54 -3.20 5.21 3.58
CA TYR A 54 -4.39 5.17 2.72
C TYR A 54 -5.17 3.85 2.87
N LEU A 55 -4.46 2.72 3.02
CA LEU A 55 -5.07 1.41 3.23
C LEU A 55 -5.83 1.37 4.57
N LEU A 56 -5.23 1.92 5.64
CA LEU A 56 -5.87 2.03 6.95
C LEU A 56 -7.13 2.89 6.92
N ILE A 57 -7.07 4.05 6.28
CA ILE A 57 -8.23 4.95 6.13
C ILE A 57 -9.38 4.23 5.45
N SER A 58 -9.12 3.56 4.32
CA SER A 58 -10.13 2.81 3.58
C SER A 58 -10.67 1.62 4.40
N ALA A 59 -9.79 0.88 5.08
CA ALA A 59 -10.17 -0.26 5.92
C ALA A 59 -11.05 0.12 7.11
N ILE A 60 -10.86 1.31 7.71
CA ILE A 60 -11.74 1.81 8.78
C ILE A 60 -13.19 1.94 8.27
N GLY A 61 -13.39 2.53 7.09
CA GLY A 61 -14.70 2.62 6.45
C GLY A 61 -15.28 1.25 6.12
N MET A 62 -14.47 0.38 5.50
CA MET A 62 -14.88 -0.95 5.10
C MET A 62 -15.27 -1.83 6.29
N THR A 63 -14.69 -1.58 7.46
CA THR A 63 -15.07 -2.26 8.71
C THR A 63 -16.55 -2.05 9.03
N LEU A 64 -17.08 -0.83 8.86
CA LEU A 64 -18.50 -0.56 9.09
C LEU A 64 -19.39 -1.31 8.09
N VAL A 65 -18.96 -1.39 6.82
CA VAL A 65 -19.67 -2.13 5.77
C VAL A 65 -19.75 -3.61 6.12
N ILE A 66 -18.60 -4.23 6.44
CA ILE A 66 -18.54 -5.65 6.81
C ILE A 66 -19.34 -5.90 8.10
N LEU A 67 -19.32 -4.99 9.07
CA LEU A 67 -20.14 -5.12 10.28
C LEU A 67 -21.63 -5.19 9.99
N THR A 68 -22.12 -4.52 8.94
CA THR A 68 -23.53 -4.67 8.50
C THR A 68 -23.80 -5.94 7.69
N GLY A 69 -22.79 -6.75 7.38
CA GLY A 69 -22.87 -7.94 6.52
C GLY A 69 -22.78 -7.64 5.03
N GLY A 70 -22.29 -6.45 4.66
CA GLY A 70 -22.06 -6.05 3.27
C GLY A 70 -20.60 -6.22 2.85
N ILE A 71 -20.36 -6.15 1.54
CA ILE A 71 -19.02 -6.02 0.95
C ILE A 71 -19.08 -4.86 -0.04
N ASP A 72 -18.13 -3.94 0.05
CA ASP A 72 -17.98 -2.81 -0.86
C ASP A 72 -16.70 -2.95 -1.68
N LEU A 73 -16.88 -3.29 -2.97
CA LEU A 73 -15.78 -3.39 -3.93
C LEU A 73 -15.44 -2.04 -4.57
N SER A 74 -16.28 -1.02 -4.43
CA SER A 74 -16.09 0.28 -5.07
C SER A 74 -14.94 1.10 -4.49
N VAL A 75 -14.44 0.71 -3.30
CA VAL A 75 -13.41 1.46 -2.56
C VAL A 75 -12.18 1.79 -3.41
N SER A 76 -11.70 0.86 -4.23
CA SER A 76 -10.54 1.09 -5.10
C SER A 76 -10.85 2.01 -6.27
N GLY A 77 -12.03 1.88 -6.88
CA GLY A 77 -12.50 2.76 -7.94
C GLY A 77 -12.69 4.19 -7.46
N VAL A 78 -13.29 4.38 -6.28
CA VAL A 78 -13.48 5.70 -5.66
C VAL A 78 -12.13 6.32 -5.27
N MET A 79 -11.19 5.53 -4.72
CA MET A 79 -9.82 5.99 -4.44
C MET A 79 -9.13 6.46 -5.73
N ALA A 80 -9.16 5.66 -6.80
CA ALA A 80 -8.55 5.98 -8.08
C ALA A 80 -9.15 7.25 -8.70
N LEU A 81 -10.48 7.35 -8.74
CA LEU A 81 -11.20 8.53 -9.24
C LEU A 81 -10.82 9.78 -8.46
N THR A 82 -10.72 9.65 -7.14
CA THR A 82 -10.30 10.76 -6.27
C THR A 82 -8.88 11.21 -6.60
N THR A 83 -7.97 10.30 -6.93
CA THR A 83 -6.60 10.68 -7.31
C THR A 83 -6.55 11.48 -8.61
N VAL A 84 -7.22 11.00 -9.67
CA VAL A 84 -7.21 11.62 -10.99
C VAL A 84 -7.99 12.93 -10.99
N ALA A 85 -9.18 12.95 -10.40
CA ALA A 85 -10.01 14.16 -10.34
C ALA A 85 -9.36 15.26 -9.50
N ALA A 86 -8.70 14.90 -8.38
CA ALA A 86 -7.93 15.87 -7.62
C ALA A 86 -6.76 16.41 -8.44
N ALA A 87 -5.98 15.55 -9.10
CA ALA A 87 -4.84 15.98 -9.90
C ALA A 87 -5.26 16.88 -11.07
N ALA A 88 -6.36 16.56 -11.76
CA ALA A 88 -6.91 17.38 -12.83
C ALA A 88 -7.32 18.78 -12.36
N LEU A 89 -8.11 18.88 -11.28
CA LEU A 89 -8.53 20.17 -10.75
C LEU A 89 -7.36 21.02 -10.26
N LEU A 90 -6.36 20.40 -9.63
CA LEU A 90 -5.17 21.11 -9.17
C LEU A 90 -4.32 21.62 -10.34
N ARG A 91 -4.20 20.82 -11.42
CA ARG A 91 -3.54 21.24 -12.67
C ARG A 91 -4.26 22.44 -13.30
N ASP A 92 -5.59 22.46 -13.23
CA ASP A 92 -6.42 23.57 -13.71
C ASP A 92 -6.38 24.79 -12.76
N GLY A 93 -5.55 24.76 -11.72
CA GLY A 93 -5.29 25.89 -10.82
C GLY A 93 -6.29 26.04 -9.67
N TRP A 94 -7.15 25.05 -9.41
CA TRP A 94 -8.10 25.11 -8.32
C TRP A 94 -7.41 25.11 -6.95
N ASN A 95 -8.01 25.81 -5.98
CA ASN A 95 -7.51 25.83 -4.62
C ASN A 95 -7.56 24.43 -3.98
N ALA A 96 -6.46 23.98 -3.38
CA ALA A 96 -6.35 22.62 -2.88
C ALA A 96 -7.37 22.26 -1.78
N TRP A 97 -7.76 23.22 -0.92
CA TRP A 97 -8.78 22.98 0.10
C TRP A 97 -10.16 22.74 -0.51
N VAL A 98 -10.47 23.46 -1.59
CA VAL A 98 -11.71 23.27 -2.36
C VAL A 98 -11.69 21.91 -3.02
N VAL A 99 -10.57 21.52 -3.63
CA VAL A 99 -10.40 20.19 -4.24
C VAL A 99 -10.61 19.09 -3.19
N ILE A 100 -9.95 19.17 -2.03
CA ILE A 100 -10.12 18.20 -0.94
C ILE A 100 -11.61 18.09 -0.54
N LEU A 101 -12.29 19.22 -0.34
CA LEU A 101 -13.71 19.22 0.01
C LEU A 101 -14.58 18.56 -1.07
N LEU A 102 -14.36 18.91 -2.34
CA LEU A 102 -15.11 18.35 -3.47
C LEU A 102 -14.88 16.84 -3.59
N MET A 103 -13.66 16.36 -3.39
CA MET A 103 -13.34 14.93 -3.42
C MET A 103 -14.05 14.16 -2.30
N LEU A 104 -14.07 14.72 -1.08
CA LEU A 104 -14.79 14.11 0.04
C LEU A 104 -16.30 14.06 -0.22
N LEU A 105 -16.88 15.13 -0.76
CA LEU A 105 -18.30 15.18 -1.14
C LEU A 105 -18.62 14.20 -2.26
N MET A 106 -17.75 14.07 -3.27
CA MET A 106 -17.89 13.11 -4.35
C MET A 106 -17.89 11.67 -3.81
N GLY A 107 -16.95 11.32 -2.94
CA GLY A 107 -16.90 9.99 -2.31
C GLY A 107 -18.16 9.70 -1.49
N MET A 108 -18.63 10.66 -0.68
CA MET A 108 -19.88 10.55 0.05
C MET A 108 -21.10 10.37 -0.86
N ALA A 109 -21.17 11.12 -1.95
CA ALA A 109 -22.26 11.04 -2.91
C ALA A 109 -22.32 9.67 -3.58
N LEU A 110 -21.18 9.18 -4.10
CA LEU A 110 -21.10 7.85 -4.71
C LEU A 110 -21.47 6.75 -3.70
N GLY A 111 -20.96 6.83 -2.47
CA GLY A 111 -21.31 5.91 -1.39
C GLY A 111 -22.80 5.97 -1.02
N ALA A 112 -23.40 7.16 -0.97
CA ALA A 112 -24.83 7.35 -0.70
C ALA A 112 -25.70 6.75 -1.82
N VAL A 113 -25.30 6.92 -3.08
CA VAL A 113 -25.99 6.33 -4.24
C VAL A 113 -25.95 4.81 -4.11
N MET A 114 -24.76 4.21 -3.99
CA MET A 114 -24.62 2.75 -3.84
C MET A 114 -25.39 2.22 -2.63
N GLY A 115 -25.27 2.90 -1.49
CA GLY A 115 -26.02 2.57 -0.27
C GLY A 115 -27.53 2.64 -0.46
N SER A 116 -28.03 3.55 -1.29
CA SER A 116 -29.46 3.68 -1.60
C SER A 116 -29.98 2.53 -2.46
N PHE A 117 -29.21 2.12 -3.48
CA PHE A 117 -29.53 0.92 -4.26
C PHE A 117 -29.59 -0.34 -3.37
N ILE A 118 -28.66 -0.44 -2.42
CA ILE A 118 -28.60 -1.58 -1.49
C ILE A 118 -29.77 -1.54 -0.49
N ALA A 119 -30.06 -0.37 0.09
CA ALA A 119 -31.03 -0.23 1.16
C ALA A 119 -32.49 -0.25 0.66
N TYR A 120 -32.78 0.43 -0.45
CA TYR A 120 -34.14 0.64 -0.95
C TYR A 120 -34.49 -0.29 -2.11
N LEU A 121 -33.59 -0.44 -3.08
CA LEU A 121 -33.80 -1.35 -4.22
C LEU A 121 -33.45 -2.80 -3.91
N LYS A 122 -32.92 -3.07 -2.70
CA LYS A 122 -32.57 -4.41 -2.21
C LYS A 122 -31.59 -5.14 -3.13
N VAL A 123 -30.74 -4.40 -3.84
CA VAL A 123 -29.65 -4.96 -4.64
C VAL A 123 -28.60 -5.56 -3.71
N GLN A 124 -28.01 -6.69 -4.09
CA GLN A 124 -26.93 -7.31 -3.33
C GLN A 124 -25.73 -6.34 -3.24
N PRO A 125 -25.16 -6.12 -2.04
CA PRO A 125 -24.04 -5.20 -1.82
C PRO A 125 -22.89 -5.29 -2.82
N PHE A 126 -22.41 -6.51 -3.06
CA PHE A 126 -21.26 -6.74 -3.93
C PHE A 126 -21.56 -6.35 -5.38
N ILE A 127 -22.81 -6.52 -5.86
CA ILE A 127 -23.19 -6.19 -7.24
C ILE A 127 -23.26 -4.67 -7.41
N ALA A 128 -23.95 -3.99 -6.49
CA ALA A 128 -24.09 -2.53 -6.54
C ALA A 128 -22.73 -1.83 -6.48
N THR A 129 -21.82 -2.34 -5.64
CA THR A 129 -20.49 -1.77 -5.45
C THR A 129 -19.50 -2.19 -6.52
N LEU A 130 -19.63 -3.38 -7.11
CA LEU A 130 -18.87 -3.75 -8.31
C LEU A 130 -19.23 -2.84 -9.48
N ALA A 131 -20.52 -2.60 -9.72
CA ALA A 131 -20.97 -1.66 -10.75
C ALA A 131 -20.46 -0.23 -10.47
N GLY A 132 -20.51 0.21 -9.20
CA GLY A 132 -19.94 1.48 -8.78
C GLY A 132 -18.42 1.57 -8.97
N MET A 133 -17.69 0.47 -8.77
CA MET A 133 -16.26 0.37 -9.04
C MET A 133 -15.97 0.61 -10.51
N TRP A 134 -16.66 -0.10 -11.41
CA TRP A 134 -16.50 0.04 -12.86
C TRP A 134 -16.87 1.45 -13.33
N PHE A 135 -17.94 2.03 -12.78
CA PHE A 135 -18.31 3.40 -13.08
C PHE A 135 -17.22 4.39 -12.63
N ALA A 136 -16.78 4.33 -11.37
CA ALA A 136 -15.75 5.25 -10.86
C ALA A 136 -14.42 5.09 -11.61
N ARG A 137 -14.05 3.85 -11.98
CA ARG A 137 -12.86 3.56 -12.76
C ARG A 137 -12.96 4.06 -14.20
N GLY A 138 -14.10 3.85 -14.85
CA GLY A 138 -14.37 4.37 -16.20
C GLY A 138 -14.34 5.90 -16.23
N MET A 139 -14.88 6.56 -15.19
CA MET A 139 -14.80 8.01 -15.05
C MET A 139 -13.36 8.53 -14.93
N CYS A 140 -12.41 7.74 -14.43
CA CYS A 140 -11.00 8.14 -14.41
C CYS A 140 -10.48 8.38 -15.83
N PHE A 141 -10.73 7.44 -16.75
CA PHE A 141 -10.29 7.51 -18.15
C PHE A 141 -11.12 8.50 -18.98
N PHE A 142 -12.29 8.91 -18.51
CA PHE A 142 -12.98 10.06 -19.08
C PHE A 142 -12.30 11.40 -18.72
N ILE A 143 -11.61 11.47 -17.58
CA ILE A 143 -10.86 12.67 -17.16
C ILE A 143 -9.49 12.70 -17.82
N SER A 144 -8.74 11.60 -17.80
CA SER A 144 -7.43 11.48 -18.44
C SER A 144 -7.01 10.03 -18.62
N ASP A 145 -6.49 9.72 -19.80
CA ASP A 145 -5.86 8.41 -20.10
C ASP A 145 -4.46 8.28 -19.50
N ASP A 146 -3.76 9.40 -19.32
CA ASP A 146 -2.40 9.46 -18.80
C ASP A 146 -2.36 9.85 -17.31
N ALA A 147 -1.21 9.60 -16.68
CA ALA A 147 -0.97 10.05 -15.32
C ALA A 147 -0.81 11.57 -15.27
N ILE A 148 -1.56 12.22 -14.38
CA ILE A 148 -1.46 13.67 -14.15
C ILE A 148 -0.52 13.89 -12.95
N ALA A 149 0.62 14.53 -13.19
CA ALA A 149 1.52 14.95 -12.13
C ALA A 149 0.92 16.11 -11.32
N ILE A 150 1.11 16.08 -10.00
CA ILE A 150 0.74 17.18 -9.09
C ILE A 150 2.02 17.94 -8.76
N SER A 151 2.50 18.75 -9.70
CA SER A 151 3.60 19.69 -9.50
C SER A 151 3.06 21.07 -9.12
N ASN A 152 3.84 21.84 -8.35
CA ASN A 152 3.56 23.24 -8.01
C ASN A 152 2.37 23.54 -7.07
N ASN A 153 1.79 22.56 -6.38
CA ASN A 153 0.79 22.84 -5.34
C ASN A 153 1.39 22.86 -3.93
N ARG A 154 1.60 24.07 -3.39
CA ARG A 154 2.18 24.29 -2.05
C ARG A 154 1.49 23.48 -0.95
N ILE A 155 0.17 23.31 -0.99
CA ILE A 155 -0.56 22.58 0.07
C ILE A 155 -0.29 21.08 -0.02
N TYR A 156 -0.33 20.49 -1.21
CA TYR A 156 -0.03 19.07 -1.40
C TYR A 156 1.43 18.76 -1.04
N THR A 157 2.36 19.64 -1.41
CA THR A 157 3.77 19.54 -1.03
C THR A 157 3.95 19.61 0.49
N ILE A 158 3.32 20.58 1.18
CA ILE A 158 3.37 20.66 2.64
C ILE A 158 2.79 19.40 3.27
N LEU A 159 1.60 18.94 2.85
CA LEU A 159 0.97 17.75 3.42
C LEU A 159 1.79 16.48 3.16
N GLY A 160 2.45 16.37 2.01
CA GLY A 160 3.27 15.20 1.65
C GLY A 160 4.64 15.19 2.34
N GLN A 161 5.28 16.35 2.47
CA GLN A 161 6.66 16.46 2.96
C GLN A 161 6.77 16.79 4.46
N THR A 162 5.68 17.19 5.13
CA THR A 162 5.72 17.46 6.57
C THR A 162 6.06 16.19 7.35
N LYS A 163 7.21 16.23 8.03
CA LYS A 163 7.69 15.18 8.92
C LYS A 163 7.32 15.55 10.36
N LEU A 164 6.40 14.81 10.97
CA LEU A 164 6.08 14.95 12.39
C LEU A 164 7.06 14.09 13.20
N LEU A 165 8.04 14.74 13.82
CA LEU A 165 9.04 14.11 14.68
C LEU A 165 8.37 13.55 15.95
N ILE A 166 8.77 12.35 16.34
CA ILE A 166 8.22 11.68 17.52
C ILE A 166 9.00 12.09 18.78
N PRO A 167 8.33 12.66 19.81
CA PRO A 167 8.98 13.02 21.06
C PRO A 167 9.70 11.80 21.69
N GLY A 168 11.00 11.92 21.97
CA GLY A 168 11.81 10.89 22.62
C GLY A 168 12.51 9.88 21.69
N LEU A 169 12.17 9.83 20.40
CA LEU A 169 12.89 9.03 19.38
C LEU A 169 13.51 9.90 18.26
N SER A 170 13.42 11.22 18.42
CA SER A 170 13.95 12.21 17.47
C SER A 170 14.51 13.38 18.24
N ASP A 171 15.59 13.96 17.73
CA ASP A 171 16.13 15.24 18.21
C ASP A 171 15.44 16.38 17.46
N PRO A 172 14.58 17.18 18.13
CA PRO A 172 13.87 18.30 17.50
C PRO A 172 14.84 19.37 16.97
N GLU A 173 16.00 19.51 17.62
CA GLU A 173 17.02 20.50 17.29
C GLU A 173 17.84 20.11 16.05
N ALA A 174 18.07 18.80 15.85
CA ALA A 174 18.80 18.28 14.69
C ALA A 174 17.89 17.88 13.51
N GLN A 175 16.56 17.98 13.65
CA GLN A 175 15.55 17.46 12.71
C GLN A 175 15.80 16.01 12.24
N THR A 176 16.54 15.24 13.04
CA THR A 176 16.92 13.86 12.73
C THR A 176 16.24 12.91 13.70
N GLY A 177 15.75 11.79 13.17
CA GLY A 177 15.11 10.74 13.95
C GLY A 177 13.81 10.22 13.36
N ALA A 178 13.06 9.49 14.18
CA ALA A 178 11.85 8.82 13.75
C ALA A 178 10.72 9.83 13.48
N TYR A 179 10.12 9.78 12.30
CA TYR A 179 9.04 10.67 11.92
C TYR A 179 7.83 9.94 11.33
N ILE A 180 6.68 10.59 11.47
CA ILE A 180 5.38 10.13 10.98
C ILE A 180 4.85 11.16 9.97
N SER A 181 4.15 10.69 8.93
CA SER A 181 3.44 11.56 7.98
C SER A 181 2.10 12.03 8.55
N ILE A 182 1.64 13.22 8.15
CA ILE A 182 0.35 13.77 8.56
C ILE A 182 -0.82 12.82 8.30
N PHE A 183 -0.77 12.01 7.24
CA PHE A 183 -1.84 11.06 6.91
C PHE A 183 -1.96 9.89 7.89
N VAL A 184 -0.88 9.53 8.58
CA VAL A 184 -0.96 8.56 9.69
C VAL A 184 -1.72 9.16 10.86
N VAL A 185 -1.50 10.45 11.17
CA VAL A 185 -2.25 11.16 12.20
C VAL A 185 -3.73 11.27 11.82
N VAL A 186 -4.02 11.63 10.57
CA VAL A 186 -5.39 11.66 10.04
C VAL A 186 -6.05 10.28 10.15
N ALA A 187 -5.34 9.20 9.79
CA ALA A 187 -5.85 7.83 9.91
C ALA A 187 -6.12 7.43 11.36
N MET A 188 -5.24 7.81 12.31
CA MET A 188 -5.44 7.56 13.74
C MET A 188 -6.59 8.36 14.34
N LEU A 189 -6.74 9.63 13.95
CA LEU A 189 -7.88 10.48 14.35
C LEU A 189 -9.19 9.90 13.81
N LEU A 190 -9.21 9.48 12.55
CA LEU A 190 -10.35 8.81 11.94
C LEU A 190 -10.68 7.50 12.67
N LEU A 191 -9.67 6.70 13.02
CA LEU A 191 -9.83 5.48 13.79
C LEU A 191 -10.52 5.77 15.13
N VAL A 192 -10.04 6.77 15.88
CA VAL A 192 -10.65 7.18 17.15
C VAL A 192 -12.08 7.68 16.97
N ALA A 193 -12.32 8.50 15.95
CA ALA A 193 -13.66 9.01 15.65
C ALA A 193 -14.64 7.88 15.31
N VAL A 194 -14.27 6.93 14.44
CA VAL A 194 -15.12 5.81 14.04
C VAL A 194 -15.27 4.78 15.17
N MET A 195 -14.25 4.59 16.01
CA MET A 195 -14.38 3.81 17.25
C MET A 195 -15.41 4.44 18.19
N TYR A 196 -15.33 5.75 18.42
CA TYR A 196 -16.29 6.46 19.25
C TYR A 196 -17.71 6.34 18.68
N ILE A 197 -17.88 6.60 17.38
CA ILE A 197 -19.16 6.50 16.69
C ILE A 197 -19.72 5.08 16.78
N SER A 198 -18.92 4.05 16.52
CA SER A 198 -19.37 2.66 16.51
C SER A 198 -19.78 2.12 17.89
N HIS A 199 -19.14 2.57 18.97
CA HIS A 199 -19.37 2.05 20.32
C HIS A 199 -20.35 2.87 21.15
N TYR A 200 -20.35 4.20 20.99
CA TYR A 200 -21.06 5.10 21.89
C TYR A 200 -22.32 5.74 21.30
N THR A 201 -22.60 5.55 19.99
CA THR A 201 -23.77 6.17 19.35
C THR A 201 -24.91 5.20 19.05
N ARG A 202 -26.11 5.74 18.77
CA ARG A 202 -27.26 4.97 18.26
C ARG A 202 -26.95 4.34 16.91
N PHE A 203 -26.22 5.05 16.04
CA PHE A 203 -25.81 4.54 14.74
C PHE A 203 -24.99 3.24 14.88
N GLY A 204 -23.95 3.26 15.72
CA GLY A 204 -23.12 2.08 15.97
C GLY A 204 -23.90 0.88 16.49
N ARG A 205 -24.79 1.07 17.47
CA ARG A 205 -25.67 0.01 17.97
C ARG A 205 -26.55 -0.60 16.88
N THR A 206 -27.08 0.23 15.98
CA THR A 206 -27.87 -0.25 14.83
C THR A 206 -27.01 -1.00 13.83
N VAL A 207 -25.77 -0.55 13.54
CA VAL A 207 -24.82 -1.25 12.66
C VAL A 207 -24.57 -2.69 13.15
N TYR A 208 -24.25 -2.86 14.44
CA TYR A 208 -24.03 -4.18 15.03
C TYR A 208 -25.31 -5.04 15.08
N ALA A 209 -26.48 -4.42 15.23
CA ALA A 209 -27.76 -5.13 15.26
C ALA A 209 -28.22 -5.63 13.87
N ILE A 210 -27.82 -4.94 12.79
CA ILE A 210 -28.14 -5.34 11.41
C ILE A 210 -27.32 -6.58 11.01
N GLY A 211 -26.03 -6.61 11.37
CA GLY A 211 -25.12 -7.67 10.97
C GLY A 211 -25.36 -9.01 11.67
N GLY A 212 -24.92 -10.10 11.03
CA GLY A 212 -24.96 -11.47 11.57
C GLY A 212 -26.08 -12.35 11.01
N ASN A 213 -25.94 -13.67 11.21
CA ASN A 213 -26.88 -14.70 10.78
C ASN A 213 -27.30 -14.64 9.30
N GLU A 214 -26.39 -14.26 8.40
CA GLU A 214 -26.63 -14.21 6.94
C GLU A 214 -27.84 -13.32 6.56
N GLY A 215 -27.95 -12.15 7.19
CA GLY A 215 -29.02 -11.19 6.90
C GLY A 215 -30.36 -11.48 7.60
N ARG A 216 -30.47 -12.55 8.40
CA ARG A 216 -31.67 -12.79 9.23
C ARG A 216 -31.87 -11.73 10.32
N ASN A 217 -30.77 -11.24 10.90
CA ASN A 217 -30.81 -10.21 11.93
C ASN A 217 -31.39 -8.89 11.42
N GLU A 218 -31.25 -8.61 10.12
CA GLU A 218 -31.83 -7.42 9.51
C GLU A 218 -33.35 -7.37 9.69
N LYS A 219 -34.05 -8.50 9.50
CA LYS A 219 -35.51 -8.57 9.67
C LYS A 219 -35.90 -8.33 11.13
N SER A 220 -35.16 -8.92 12.06
CA SER A 220 -35.36 -8.71 13.50
C SER A 220 -35.11 -7.26 13.92
N ALA A 221 -34.04 -6.63 13.40
CA ALA A 221 -33.74 -5.23 13.66
C ALA A 221 -34.86 -4.29 13.16
N ARG A 222 -35.44 -4.58 11.98
CA ARG A 222 -36.61 -3.84 11.46
C ARG A 222 -37.84 -4.02 12.34
N LEU A 223 -38.12 -5.23 12.81
CA LEU A 223 -39.23 -5.51 13.73
C LEU A 223 -39.06 -4.84 15.10
N MET A 224 -37.81 -4.60 15.52
CA MET A 224 -37.49 -3.81 16.72
C MET A 224 -37.52 -2.29 16.51
N GLY A 225 -37.96 -1.82 15.33
CA GLY A 225 -38.11 -0.39 15.02
C GLY A 225 -36.78 0.35 14.75
N LEU A 226 -35.68 -0.36 14.49
CA LEU A 226 -34.41 0.28 14.16
C LEU A 226 -34.42 0.81 12.71
N PRO A 227 -33.79 1.98 12.44
CA PRO A 227 -33.76 2.59 11.11
C PRO A 227 -32.74 1.89 10.19
N VAL A 228 -33.04 0.65 9.80
CA VAL A 228 -32.13 -0.22 9.04
C VAL A 228 -31.72 0.40 7.70
N SER A 229 -32.69 0.84 6.89
CA SER A 229 -32.41 1.37 5.55
C SER A 229 -31.53 2.62 5.61
N THR A 230 -31.86 3.59 6.46
CA THR A 230 -31.06 4.81 6.64
C THR A 230 -29.66 4.51 7.17
N THR A 231 -29.54 3.55 8.10
CA THR A 231 -28.24 3.15 8.64
C THR A 231 -27.36 2.53 7.56
N LYS A 232 -27.91 1.69 6.67
CA LYS A 232 -27.16 1.14 5.54
C LYS A 232 -26.66 2.24 4.61
N VAL A 233 -27.53 3.17 4.20
CA VAL A 233 -27.11 4.30 3.34
C VAL A 233 -25.96 5.05 3.99
N LEU A 234 -26.09 5.40 5.28
CA LEU A 234 -25.07 6.14 6.00
C LEU A 234 -23.75 5.36 6.14
N VAL A 235 -23.80 4.03 6.31
CA VAL A 235 -22.59 3.18 6.32
C VAL A 235 -21.83 3.25 5.00
N TYR A 236 -22.53 3.13 3.86
CA TYR A 236 -21.89 3.25 2.54
C TYR A 236 -21.44 4.69 2.24
N THR A 237 -22.17 5.71 2.68
CA THR A 237 -21.73 7.12 2.61
C THR A 237 -20.44 7.35 3.38
N LEU A 238 -20.34 6.84 4.62
CA LEU A 238 -19.13 6.93 5.44
C LEU A 238 -17.97 6.13 4.82
N ASN A 239 -18.26 4.98 4.19
CA ASN A 239 -17.24 4.24 3.46
C ASN A 239 -16.75 4.98 2.21
N GLY A 240 -17.65 5.65 1.50
CA GLY A 240 -17.31 6.53 0.37
C GLY A 240 -16.47 7.73 0.81
N PHE A 241 -16.77 8.33 1.96
CA PHE A 241 -15.91 9.36 2.59
C PHE A 241 -14.50 8.82 2.88
N CYS A 242 -14.41 7.64 3.51
CA CYS A 242 -13.11 7.03 3.82
C CYS A 242 -12.33 6.68 2.55
N SER A 243 -13.01 6.20 1.50
CA SER A 243 -12.39 5.86 0.21
C SER A 243 -11.87 7.11 -0.50
N ALA A 244 -12.62 8.21 -0.50
CA ALA A 244 -12.14 9.49 -1.03
C ALA A 244 -10.96 10.04 -0.21
N LEU A 245 -11.05 10.02 1.13
CA LEU A 245 -9.94 10.45 1.98
C LEU A 245 -8.68 9.59 1.78
N ALA A 246 -8.83 8.28 1.58
CA ALA A 246 -7.74 7.38 1.22
C ALA A 246 -7.17 7.70 -0.18
N GLY A 247 -8.01 8.07 -1.15
CA GLY A 247 -7.57 8.54 -2.46
C GLY A 247 -6.78 9.84 -2.40
N ILE A 248 -7.20 10.81 -1.58
CA ILE A 248 -6.44 12.05 -1.32
C ILE A 248 -5.09 11.74 -0.66
N ALA A 249 -5.08 10.84 0.33
CA ALA A 249 -3.84 10.40 0.96
C ALA A 249 -2.90 9.72 -0.04
N LEU A 250 -3.45 8.90 -0.94
CA LEU A 250 -2.69 8.23 -2.00
C LEU A 250 -2.14 9.21 -3.03
N SER A 251 -2.92 10.20 -3.48
CA SER A 251 -2.46 11.19 -4.44
C SER A 251 -1.38 12.11 -3.87
N ILE A 252 -1.40 12.39 -2.57
CA ILE A 252 -0.32 13.12 -1.90
C ILE A 252 0.91 12.23 -1.68
N PHE A 253 0.72 10.93 -1.41
CA PHE A 253 1.82 9.99 -1.26
C PHE A 253 2.60 9.79 -2.56
N VAL A 254 1.90 9.74 -3.71
CA VAL A 254 2.51 9.52 -5.03
C VAL A 254 2.81 10.84 -5.76
N LEU A 255 2.19 11.97 -5.36
CA LEU A 255 2.24 13.28 -6.03
C LEU A 255 1.74 13.24 -7.49
N SER A 256 0.78 12.36 -7.76
CA SER A 256 0.13 12.22 -9.07
C SER A 256 -1.25 11.58 -8.93
N GLY A 257 -2.04 11.65 -10.01
CA GLY A 257 -3.32 10.96 -10.14
C GLY A 257 -3.36 10.10 -11.39
N HIS A 258 -3.81 8.85 -11.28
CA HIS A 258 -3.98 7.96 -12.43
C HIS A 258 -5.10 6.93 -12.23
N GLY A 259 -5.81 6.60 -13.32
CA GLY A 259 -6.95 5.67 -13.30
C GLY A 259 -6.57 4.22 -12.95
N LEU A 260 -5.30 3.85 -13.03
CA LEU A 260 -4.77 2.52 -12.62
C LEU A 260 -4.28 2.47 -11.16
N TYR A 261 -4.35 3.57 -10.39
CA TYR A 261 -3.97 3.54 -8.98
C TYR A 261 -4.97 2.74 -8.13
N ALA A 262 -4.49 2.19 -7.00
CA ALA A 262 -5.28 1.33 -6.11
C ALA A 262 -5.90 0.08 -6.79
N ASN A 263 -5.32 -0.42 -7.89
CA ASN A 263 -5.78 -1.65 -8.54
C ASN A 263 -5.67 -2.88 -7.61
N GLY A 264 -6.81 -3.52 -7.33
CA GLY A 264 -6.89 -4.66 -6.40
C GLY A 264 -6.88 -4.27 -4.93
N ALA A 265 -6.82 -2.97 -4.60
CA ALA A 265 -6.80 -2.51 -3.22
C ALA A 265 -8.11 -2.86 -2.48
N GLU A 266 -9.22 -3.08 -3.19
CA GLU A 266 -10.47 -3.56 -2.60
C GLU A 266 -10.29 -4.90 -1.89
N LEU A 267 -9.50 -5.82 -2.45
CA LEU A 267 -9.22 -7.11 -1.84
C LEU A 267 -8.26 -6.98 -0.66
N ASP A 268 -7.26 -6.12 -0.77
CA ASP A 268 -6.30 -5.83 0.31
C ASP A 268 -7.00 -5.19 1.53
N VAL A 269 -7.93 -4.26 1.28
CA VAL A 269 -8.75 -3.63 2.30
C VAL A 269 -9.62 -4.65 3.02
N ILE A 270 -10.32 -5.52 2.27
CA ILE A 270 -11.14 -6.60 2.85
C ILE A 270 -10.26 -7.55 3.67
N ALA A 271 -9.13 -7.99 3.11
CA ALA A 271 -8.17 -8.86 3.77
C ALA A 271 -7.69 -8.25 5.10
N ALA A 272 -7.31 -6.98 5.10
CA ALA A 272 -6.88 -6.28 6.31
C ALA A 272 -7.98 -6.22 7.37
N VAL A 273 -9.23 -5.92 7.01
CA VAL A 273 -10.36 -5.89 7.96
C VAL A 273 -10.66 -7.28 8.55
N VAL A 274 -10.63 -8.31 7.71
CA VAL A 274 -10.89 -9.70 8.13
C VAL A 274 -9.76 -10.23 9.00
N MET A 275 -8.50 -9.99 8.63
CA MET A 275 -7.33 -10.25 9.48
C MET A 275 -7.42 -9.47 10.78
N GLY A 276 -7.99 -8.26 10.78
CA GLY A 276 -8.27 -7.48 11.98
C GLY A 276 -9.30 -8.10 12.94
N GLY A 277 -10.02 -9.15 12.51
CA GLY A 277 -10.94 -9.91 13.34
C GLY A 277 -12.43 -9.53 13.19
N THR A 278 -12.79 -8.79 12.14
CA THR A 278 -14.19 -8.55 11.79
C THR A 278 -14.73 -9.70 10.96
N MET A 279 -15.87 -10.27 11.36
CA MET A 279 -16.49 -11.41 10.69
C MET A 279 -17.18 -10.98 9.39
N LEU A 280 -16.94 -11.71 8.29
CA LEU A 280 -17.61 -11.46 7.00
C LEU A 280 -19.15 -11.62 7.06
N THR A 281 -19.67 -12.37 8.02
CA THR A 281 -21.11 -12.50 8.27
C THR A 281 -21.74 -11.26 8.92
N GLY A 282 -20.92 -10.31 9.38
CA GLY A 282 -21.34 -9.11 10.10
C GLY A 282 -21.73 -9.35 11.55
N GLY A 283 -21.98 -8.26 12.28
CA GLY A 283 -22.45 -8.26 13.67
C GLY A 283 -21.40 -8.57 14.74
N GLU A 284 -20.21 -9.06 14.35
CA GLU A 284 -19.08 -9.33 15.24
C GLU A 284 -17.79 -8.72 14.68
N GLY A 285 -17.12 -7.88 15.47
CA GLY A 285 -15.86 -7.23 15.10
C GLY A 285 -15.62 -5.93 15.87
N TYR A 286 -14.38 -5.42 15.83
CA TYR A 286 -14.02 -4.13 16.42
C TYR A 286 -13.21 -3.32 15.42
N VAL A 287 -13.55 -2.03 15.29
CA VAL A 287 -12.81 -1.09 14.43
C VAL A 287 -11.34 -1.00 14.82
N PHE A 288 -11.02 -1.12 16.11
CA PHE A 288 -9.62 -1.16 16.58
C PHE A 288 -8.83 -2.36 16.03
N GLY A 289 -9.49 -3.48 15.77
CA GLY A 289 -8.84 -4.67 15.20
C GLY A 289 -8.29 -4.43 13.80
N THR A 290 -8.94 -3.57 13.02
CA THR A 290 -8.54 -3.20 11.65
C THR A 290 -7.13 -2.58 11.61
N LEU A 291 -6.74 -1.84 12.64
CA LEU A 291 -5.37 -1.32 12.78
C LEU A 291 -4.33 -2.45 12.75
N PHE A 292 -4.58 -3.53 13.50
CA PHE A 292 -3.67 -4.68 13.54
C PHE A 292 -3.71 -5.50 12.26
N GLY A 293 -4.85 -5.57 11.58
CA GLY A 293 -4.94 -6.21 10.27
C GLY A 293 -4.09 -5.52 9.21
N VAL A 294 -4.16 -4.17 9.16
CA VAL A 294 -3.29 -3.36 8.29
C VAL A 294 -1.83 -3.44 8.72
N LEU A 295 -1.57 -3.51 10.02
CA LEU A 295 -0.21 -3.71 10.54
C LEU A 295 0.37 -5.05 10.09
N ILE A 296 -0.41 -6.15 10.13
CA ILE A 296 0.02 -7.46 9.60
C ILE A 296 0.33 -7.34 8.11
N PHE A 297 -0.56 -6.72 7.33
CA PHE A 297 -0.35 -6.50 5.90
C PHE A 297 0.98 -5.77 5.65
N GLY A 298 1.22 -4.65 6.33
CA GLY A 298 2.40 -3.84 6.15
C GLY A 298 3.69 -4.50 6.67
N ILE A 299 3.62 -5.28 7.75
CA ILE A 299 4.75 -6.11 8.22
C ILE A 299 5.09 -7.17 7.18
N THR A 300 4.10 -7.88 6.63
CA THR A 300 4.31 -8.88 5.58
C THR A 300 4.98 -8.25 4.36
N GLN A 301 4.48 -7.11 3.89
CA GLN A 301 5.10 -6.37 2.78
C GLN A 301 6.54 -5.95 3.10
N THR A 302 6.81 -5.50 4.33
CA THR A 302 8.15 -5.08 4.76
C THR A 302 9.11 -6.27 4.84
N LEU A 303 8.69 -7.40 5.40
CA LEU A 303 9.49 -8.63 5.49
C LEU A 303 9.93 -9.16 4.13
N ILE A 304 9.01 -9.14 3.15
CA ILE A 304 9.30 -9.61 1.78
C ILE A 304 10.27 -8.66 1.09
N GLN A 305 10.11 -7.34 1.25
CA GLN A 305 11.06 -6.35 0.74
C GLN A 305 12.46 -6.53 1.34
N PHE A 306 12.58 -6.80 2.65
CA PHE A 306 13.88 -7.03 3.29
C PHE A 306 14.56 -8.34 2.86
N ASN A 307 13.80 -9.35 2.41
CA ASN A 307 14.41 -10.57 1.91
C ASN A 307 15.22 -10.32 0.61
N GLY A 308 14.77 -9.39 -0.24
CA GLY A 308 15.47 -9.00 -1.47
C GLY A 308 15.46 -10.02 -2.61
N ASN A 309 15.23 -11.31 -2.34
CA ASN A 309 15.23 -12.38 -3.36
C ASN A 309 13.82 -12.75 -3.86
N LEU A 310 12.78 -12.30 -3.17
CA LEU A 310 11.39 -12.61 -3.50
C LEU A 310 10.77 -11.49 -4.34
N SER A 311 10.11 -11.86 -5.44
CA SER A 311 9.34 -10.91 -6.24
C SER A 311 8.14 -10.34 -5.48
N SER A 312 7.67 -9.15 -5.87
CA SER A 312 6.53 -8.46 -5.23
C SER A 312 5.23 -9.30 -5.23
N TRP A 313 5.09 -10.25 -6.17
CA TRP A 313 3.96 -11.19 -6.22
C TRP A 313 3.84 -12.08 -4.98
N TRP A 314 4.97 -12.41 -4.32
CA TRP A 314 4.94 -13.17 -3.07
C TRP A 314 4.16 -12.47 -1.97
N THR A 315 4.14 -11.13 -1.96
CA THR A 315 3.33 -10.36 -1.01
C THR A 315 1.85 -10.71 -1.16
N ARG A 316 1.34 -10.72 -2.40
CA ARG A 316 -0.05 -11.07 -2.70
C ARG A 316 -0.37 -12.53 -2.33
N ILE A 317 0.55 -13.45 -2.62
CA ILE A 317 0.37 -14.89 -2.28
C ILE A 317 0.28 -15.07 -0.75
N VAL A 318 1.20 -14.48 0.01
CA VAL A 318 1.23 -14.59 1.47
C VAL A 318 -0.01 -13.94 2.09
N ILE A 319 -0.41 -12.75 1.63
CA ILE A 319 -1.63 -12.07 2.13
C ILE A 319 -2.87 -12.90 1.80
N GLY A 320 -2.96 -13.48 0.61
CA GLY A 320 -4.06 -14.38 0.24
C GLY A 320 -4.15 -15.61 1.13
N MET A 321 -3.01 -16.28 1.39
CA MET A 321 -2.94 -17.43 2.29
C MET A 321 -3.30 -17.07 3.73
N LEU A 322 -2.77 -15.94 4.24
CA LEU A 322 -3.11 -15.44 5.58
C LEU A 322 -4.61 -15.17 5.68
N THR A 323 -5.18 -14.48 4.69
CA THR A 323 -6.62 -14.17 4.67
C THR A 323 -7.46 -15.44 4.69
N LEU A 324 -7.14 -16.43 3.85
CA LEU A 324 -7.84 -17.72 3.82
C LEU A 324 -7.73 -18.46 5.15
N LEU A 325 -6.56 -18.45 5.79
CA LEU A 325 -6.35 -19.02 7.11
C LEU A 325 -7.22 -18.31 8.16
N PHE A 326 -7.23 -16.97 8.18
CA PHE A 326 -8.05 -16.19 9.10
C PHE A 326 -9.54 -16.49 8.93
N ILE A 327 -10.04 -16.53 7.69
CA ILE A 327 -11.41 -16.92 7.38
C ILE A 327 -11.69 -18.36 7.83
N GLY A 328 -10.77 -19.30 7.57
CA GLY A 328 -10.91 -20.70 7.99
C GLY A 328 -11.00 -20.87 9.50
N VAL A 329 -10.14 -20.17 10.25
CA VAL A 329 -10.18 -20.14 11.72
C VAL A 329 -11.48 -19.52 12.22
N GLN A 330 -11.91 -18.39 11.65
CA GLN A 330 -13.17 -17.74 11.99
C GLN A 330 -14.38 -18.65 11.74
N SER A 331 -14.43 -19.31 10.57
CA SER A 331 -15.49 -20.24 10.18
C SER A 331 -15.58 -21.44 11.12
N ALA A 332 -14.45 -22.06 11.46
CA ALA A 332 -14.40 -23.21 12.38
C ALA A 332 -14.83 -22.84 13.82
N LEU A 333 -14.51 -21.62 14.27
CA LEU A 333 -14.96 -21.12 15.58
C LEU A 333 -16.46 -20.80 15.58
N ALA A 334 -17.00 -20.29 14.47
CA ALA A 334 -18.41 -19.97 14.31
C ALA A 334 -19.31 -21.22 14.31
N THR A 335 -18.92 -22.27 13.58
CA THR A 335 -19.69 -23.55 13.51
C THR A 335 -19.81 -24.23 14.88
N ARG A 336 -18.78 -24.11 15.73
CA ARG A 336 -18.78 -24.70 17.08
C ARG A 336 -19.75 -24.02 18.06
N LYS A 337 -19.96 -22.70 17.93
CA LYS A 337 -20.95 -21.97 18.75
C LYS A 337 -22.39 -22.37 18.42
N GLY A 338 -22.68 -22.71 17.15
CA GLY A 338 -24.01 -23.18 16.72
C GLY A 338 -24.39 -24.56 17.27
N GLY A 339 -23.41 -25.47 17.42
CA GLY A 339 -23.64 -26.85 17.90
C GLY A 339 -23.98 -27.00 19.39
N HIS A 340 -23.77 -25.96 20.21
CA HIS A 340 -24.10 -26.00 21.66
C HIS A 340 -25.52 -25.54 21.99
N ARG A 341 -26.22 -24.86 21.06
CA ARG A 341 -27.60 -24.40 21.30
C ARG A 341 -28.68 -25.43 20.90
N ALA A 342 -28.32 -26.44 20.12
CA ALA A 342 -29.23 -27.50 19.68
C ALA A 342 -29.27 -28.74 20.61
N ARG A 343 -28.50 -28.75 21.71
CA ARG A 343 -28.43 -29.87 22.66
C ARG A 343 -28.71 -29.41 24.10
N THR A 344 -29.93 -28.91 24.33
CA THR A 344 -30.55 -28.95 25.67
C THR A 344 -31.60 -30.06 25.69
N ALA A 345 -31.14 -31.30 25.60
CA ALA A 345 -31.83 -32.48 26.12
C ALA A 345 -30.76 -33.56 26.35
N HIS A 346 -30.55 -33.90 27.62
CA HIS A 346 -29.80 -35.03 28.17
C HIS A 346 -28.47 -35.46 27.52
N SER A 347 -27.36 -35.16 28.19
CA SER A 347 -26.42 -36.18 28.71
C SER A 347 -25.19 -35.52 29.36
N VAL A 348 -24.76 -36.12 30.45
CA VAL A 348 -23.57 -35.78 31.23
C VAL A 348 -22.32 -36.32 30.53
N ALA A 349 -21.22 -35.55 30.61
CA ALA A 349 -19.80 -35.86 30.35
C ALA A 349 -19.18 -35.59 28.96
N PRO A 350 -17.84 -35.42 28.84
CA PRO A 350 -16.84 -34.97 29.80
C PRO A 350 -16.19 -33.62 29.40
N ARG A 351 -15.59 -32.92 30.37
CA ARG A 351 -14.74 -31.74 30.18
C ARG A 351 -13.57 -32.05 29.22
N ARG A 352 -13.69 -31.74 27.93
CA ARG A 352 -12.52 -31.67 27.03
C ARG A 352 -11.84 -30.31 27.20
N ARG A 353 -10.56 -30.34 27.58
CA ARG A 353 -9.64 -29.20 27.76
C ARG A 353 -9.59 -28.32 26.50
N PRO A 354 -9.27 -27.01 26.60
CA PRO A 354 -9.31 -26.09 25.47
C PRO A 354 -8.11 -26.34 24.54
N LEU A 355 -8.23 -27.33 23.64
CA LEU A 355 -7.29 -27.55 22.53
C LEU A 355 -7.30 -26.40 21.49
N ALA A 356 -8.23 -25.44 21.60
CA ALA A 356 -8.43 -24.36 20.63
C ALA A 356 -7.35 -23.26 20.69
N LEU A 357 -6.78 -22.98 21.87
CA LEU A 357 -5.61 -22.08 21.97
C LEU A 357 -4.35 -22.71 21.38
N VAL A 358 -4.25 -24.05 21.43
CA VAL A 358 -3.15 -24.79 20.82
C VAL A 358 -3.28 -24.80 19.30
N GLY A 359 -4.49 -24.83 18.73
CA GLY A 359 -4.71 -24.75 17.28
C GLY A 359 -4.34 -23.39 16.67
N ILE A 360 -4.68 -22.30 17.34
CA ILE A 360 -4.32 -20.93 16.91
C ILE A 360 -2.82 -20.71 17.09
N GLY A 361 -2.25 -21.11 18.23
CA GLY A 361 -0.81 -21.07 18.48
C GLY A 361 -0.01 -21.96 17.52
N ALA A 362 -0.51 -23.16 17.19
CA ALA A 362 0.14 -24.07 16.26
C ALA A 362 0.08 -23.55 14.82
N ALA A 363 -1.02 -22.95 14.37
CA ALA A 363 -1.09 -22.31 13.05
C ALA A 363 -0.15 -21.09 12.95
N LEU A 364 -0.07 -20.27 14.00
CA LEU A 364 0.84 -19.12 14.08
C LEU A 364 2.31 -19.55 14.11
N ILE A 365 2.63 -20.60 14.87
CA ILE A 365 3.97 -21.21 14.90
C ILE A 365 4.27 -21.88 13.56
N LEU A 366 3.32 -22.55 12.91
CA LEU A 366 3.50 -23.13 11.58
C LEU A 366 3.74 -22.03 10.54
N ILE A 367 3.10 -20.87 10.63
CA ILE A 367 3.28 -19.75 9.71
C ILE A 367 4.62 -19.05 9.95
N VAL A 368 5.00 -18.82 11.21
CA VAL A 368 6.34 -18.30 11.54
C VAL A 368 7.42 -19.30 11.12
N ILE A 369 7.18 -20.60 11.26
CA ILE A 369 8.10 -21.66 10.82
C ILE A 369 8.10 -21.78 9.29
N VAL A 370 6.97 -21.66 8.59
CA VAL A 370 6.88 -21.74 7.12
C VAL A 370 7.47 -20.51 6.47
N VAL A 371 7.23 -19.32 7.03
CA VAL A 371 7.89 -18.08 6.61
C VAL A 371 9.38 -18.16 6.95
N ALA A 372 9.77 -18.58 8.16
CA ALA A 372 11.18 -18.75 8.50
C ALA A 372 11.87 -19.90 7.74
N SER A 373 11.16 -20.95 7.31
CA SER A 373 11.71 -22.07 6.54
C SER A 373 11.81 -21.72 5.07
N LEU A 374 10.82 -21.03 4.47
CA LEU A 374 10.92 -20.45 3.13
C LEU A 374 12.03 -19.38 3.06
N LEU A 375 12.30 -18.68 4.17
CA LEU A 375 13.39 -17.72 4.30
C LEU A 375 14.76 -18.36 4.64
N ARG A 376 14.81 -19.64 5.05
CA ARG A 376 16.04 -20.38 5.39
C ARG A 376 16.40 -21.48 4.42
N THR A 377 15.50 -21.91 3.55
CA THR A 377 15.82 -22.90 2.52
C THR A 377 16.57 -22.19 1.40
N PRO A 378 17.85 -22.51 1.13
CA PRO A 378 18.31 -22.40 -0.23
C PRO A 378 17.43 -23.37 -1.00
N LEU A 379 16.65 -22.88 -1.97
CA LEU A 379 15.96 -23.76 -2.89
C LEU A 379 17.04 -24.55 -3.65
N GLY A 380 17.40 -25.70 -3.10
CA GLY A 380 18.18 -26.71 -3.78
C GLY A 380 17.33 -27.21 -4.93
N GLY A 381 17.63 -26.71 -6.13
CA GLY A 381 17.21 -27.35 -7.36
C GLY A 381 17.84 -28.74 -7.41
N GLY A 382 17.01 -29.78 -7.25
CA GLY A 382 17.33 -31.10 -7.78
C GLY A 382 17.33 -31.06 -9.31
N PRO A 383 18.05 -31.97 -9.98
CA PRO A 383 18.51 -31.78 -11.35
C PRO A 383 17.34 -31.85 -12.32
N ILE A 384 16.92 -30.70 -12.83
CA ILE A 384 16.26 -30.62 -14.12
C ILE A 384 17.39 -30.41 -15.11
N SER A 385 17.62 -31.43 -15.94
CA SER A 385 18.48 -31.43 -17.10
C SER A 385 18.05 -30.30 -18.03
N GLY A 386 18.65 -29.14 -17.81
CA GLY A 386 18.49 -27.93 -18.60
C GLY A 386 19.60 -26.98 -18.17
N THR A 387 20.63 -26.91 -19.00
CA THR A 387 21.77 -25.99 -18.90
C THR A 387 21.28 -24.58 -18.55
N SER A 388 21.37 -24.20 -17.29
CA SER A 388 21.20 -22.82 -16.84
C SER A 388 22.44 -22.44 -16.06
N THR A 389 23.17 -21.49 -16.65
CA THR A 389 24.30 -20.79 -16.06
C THR A 389 23.89 -20.20 -14.71
N SER A 390 24.72 -20.41 -13.69
CA SER A 390 24.54 -19.84 -12.36
C SER A 390 24.49 -18.31 -12.45
N SER A 391 23.34 -17.68 -12.21
CA SER A 391 23.29 -16.25 -11.96
C SER A 391 23.81 -15.98 -10.55
N ALA A 392 25.05 -15.48 -10.48
CA ALA A 392 25.59 -14.90 -9.26
C ALA A 392 24.66 -13.80 -8.74
N ALA A 393 24.53 -13.68 -7.41
CA ALA A 393 23.81 -12.57 -6.80
C ALA A 393 24.36 -11.24 -7.34
N CYS A 394 23.46 -10.33 -7.70
CA CYS A 394 23.80 -9.07 -8.33
C CYS A 394 24.78 -8.23 -7.52
N GLN A 395 26.03 -8.16 -7.96
CA GLN A 395 27.00 -7.22 -7.39
C GLN A 395 26.92 -5.91 -8.16
N LEU A 396 26.41 -4.89 -7.49
CA LEU A 396 26.37 -3.53 -8.02
C LEU A 396 27.80 -3.08 -8.32
N GLN A 397 28.05 -2.74 -9.58
CA GLN A 397 29.35 -2.19 -9.98
C GLN A 397 29.46 -0.73 -9.54
N PRO A 398 30.66 -0.22 -9.24
CA PRO A 398 30.85 1.20 -9.02
C PRO A 398 30.61 1.98 -10.32
N TYR A 399 30.15 3.23 -10.17
CA TYR A 399 29.95 4.15 -11.29
C TYR A 399 31.20 4.28 -12.17
N ARG A 400 31.06 4.14 -13.49
CA ARG A 400 32.16 4.24 -14.47
C ARG A 400 32.51 5.70 -14.77
N ARG A 401 33.03 6.41 -13.78
CA ARG A 401 33.41 7.84 -13.88
C ARG A 401 34.36 8.14 -15.03
N ASP A 402 35.38 7.31 -15.23
CA ASP A 402 36.40 7.55 -16.24
C ASP A 402 35.83 7.43 -17.66
N THR A 403 34.95 6.44 -17.88
CA THR A 403 34.24 6.26 -19.15
C THR A 403 33.26 7.40 -19.41
N ALA A 404 32.48 7.80 -18.40
CA ALA A 404 31.58 8.95 -18.51
C ALA A 404 32.36 10.24 -18.82
N GLY A 405 33.46 10.49 -18.13
CA GLY A 405 34.32 11.66 -18.36
C GLY A 405 34.95 11.66 -19.75
N THR A 406 35.31 10.49 -20.28
CA THR A 406 35.82 10.37 -21.66
C THR A 406 34.73 10.71 -22.68
N PHE A 407 33.50 10.23 -22.49
CA PHE A 407 32.39 10.58 -23.36
C PHE A 407 32.06 12.08 -23.35
N VAL A 408 32.08 12.71 -22.17
CA VAL A 408 31.89 14.16 -22.07
C VAL A 408 33.04 14.91 -22.77
N ALA A 409 34.29 14.46 -22.59
CA ALA A 409 35.45 15.03 -23.29
C ALA A 409 35.38 14.87 -24.82
N ASP A 410 34.77 13.78 -25.30
CA ASP A 410 34.53 13.50 -26.72
C ASP A 410 33.32 14.28 -27.29
N GLY A 411 32.66 15.12 -26.47
CA GLY A 411 31.56 16.00 -26.87
C GLY A 411 30.15 15.44 -26.62
N ALA A 412 29.99 14.43 -25.75
CA ALA A 412 28.68 14.00 -25.32
C ALA A 412 28.01 15.05 -24.42
N VAL A 413 26.77 15.40 -24.74
CA VAL A 413 25.95 16.34 -23.96
C VAL A 413 25.25 15.65 -22.78
N ILE A 414 25.00 14.34 -22.88
CA ILE A 414 24.42 13.56 -21.79
C ILE A 414 25.17 12.23 -21.68
N THR A 415 25.58 11.87 -20.46
CA THR A 415 25.99 10.50 -20.14
C THR A 415 25.03 9.88 -19.14
N TYR A 416 24.53 8.68 -19.44
CA TYR A 416 23.54 7.99 -18.63
C TYR A 416 24.01 6.57 -18.33
N GLU A 417 24.24 6.25 -17.07
CA GLU A 417 24.55 4.89 -16.62
C GLU A 417 23.36 4.30 -15.86
N ARG A 418 23.03 3.06 -16.19
CA ARG A 418 22.06 2.21 -15.50
C ARG A 418 22.76 0.96 -14.98
N ASN A 419 22.70 0.76 -13.67
CA ASN A 419 23.41 -0.31 -12.99
C ASN A 419 22.48 -1.06 -12.01
N GLY A 420 22.48 -2.39 -12.03
CA GLY A 420 21.69 -3.24 -11.12
C GLY A 420 20.42 -3.83 -11.73
N GLY A 421 19.38 -3.98 -10.91
CA GLY A 421 18.14 -4.66 -11.30
C GLY A 421 18.22 -6.21 -11.31
N PRO A 422 17.09 -6.89 -11.60
CA PRO A 422 16.98 -8.36 -11.53
C PRO A 422 17.94 -9.11 -12.47
N ASN A 423 18.42 -8.46 -13.53
CA ASN A 423 19.34 -9.04 -14.51
C ASN A 423 20.80 -8.55 -14.37
N CYS A 424 21.12 -7.74 -13.36
CA CYS A 424 22.48 -7.21 -13.15
C CYS A 424 23.06 -6.50 -14.35
N VAL A 425 22.25 -5.58 -14.84
CA VAL A 425 22.60 -4.75 -15.98
C VAL A 425 23.64 -3.73 -15.54
N ASP A 426 24.70 -3.53 -16.32
CA ASP A 426 25.62 -2.40 -16.22
C ASP A 426 25.75 -1.81 -17.62
N GLU A 427 25.01 -0.75 -17.90
CA GLU A 427 24.94 -0.11 -19.21
C GLU A 427 25.23 1.38 -19.05
N ILE A 428 26.15 1.91 -19.85
CA ILE A 428 26.41 3.34 -19.95
C ILE A 428 26.09 3.81 -21.36
N TYR A 429 25.52 5.00 -21.47
CA TYR A 429 25.14 5.61 -22.74
C TYR A 429 25.71 7.02 -22.81
N ALA A 430 26.19 7.40 -23.99
CA ALA A 430 26.62 8.73 -24.34
C ALA A 430 25.74 9.25 -25.48
N ILE A 431 25.12 10.40 -25.28
CA ILE A 431 24.28 11.08 -26.26
C ILE A 431 25.02 12.34 -26.70
N TYR A 432 25.19 12.50 -28.00
CA TYR A 432 25.85 13.63 -28.64
C TYR A 432 24.82 14.60 -29.24
N SER A 433 25.19 15.87 -29.35
CA SER A 433 24.31 16.91 -29.89
C SER A 433 23.95 16.70 -31.37
N ASP A 434 24.72 15.89 -32.11
CA ASP A 434 24.46 15.53 -33.50
C ASP A 434 23.46 14.38 -33.67
N GLY A 435 22.87 13.88 -32.57
CA GLY A 435 21.93 12.77 -32.57
C GLY A 435 22.57 11.38 -32.50
N ARG A 436 23.91 11.28 -32.40
CA ARG A 436 24.58 10.00 -32.17
C ARG A 436 24.38 9.55 -30.72
N ILE A 437 24.08 8.28 -30.51
CA ILE A 437 23.99 7.64 -29.19
C ILE A 437 24.89 6.42 -29.20
N VAL A 438 25.84 6.35 -28.26
CA VAL A 438 26.75 5.22 -28.08
C VAL A 438 26.44 4.57 -26.73
N GLY A 439 26.06 3.31 -26.73
CA GLY A 439 25.87 2.51 -25.53
C GLY A 439 27.00 1.50 -25.35
N ASP A 440 27.45 1.28 -24.12
CA ASP A 440 28.37 0.21 -23.73
C ASP A 440 27.88 -0.53 -22.46
N ASN A 441 27.74 -1.85 -22.54
CA ASN A 441 27.37 -2.70 -21.40
C ASN A 441 28.55 -3.50 -20.78
N GLY A 442 29.78 -3.15 -21.14
CA GLY A 442 31.00 -3.84 -20.72
C GLY A 442 31.34 -5.10 -21.54
N VAL A 443 30.45 -5.53 -22.45
CA VAL A 443 30.64 -6.72 -23.31
C VAL A 443 30.40 -6.37 -24.79
N THR A 444 29.40 -5.54 -25.08
CA THR A 444 29.02 -5.10 -26.42
C THR A 444 28.78 -3.60 -26.44
N THR A 445 29.14 -2.98 -27.56
CA THR A 445 28.86 -1.57 -27.85
C THR A 445 27.76 -1.48 -28.90
N ILE A 446 26.79 -0.61 -28.68
CA ILE A 446 25.71 -0.31 -29.64
C ILE A 446 25.78 1.14 -30.06
N GLU A 447 25.59 1.40 -31.35
CA GLU A 447 25.43 2.75 -31.88
C GLU A 447 24.01 2.91 -32.41
N HIS A 448 23.37 3.99 -32.02
CA HIS A 448 22.04 4.38 -32.47
C HIS A 448 22.06 5.84 -32.88
N ARG A 449 21.20 6.21 -33.83
CA ARG A 449 21.07 7.59 -34.30
C ARG A 449 19.63 8.04 -34.18
N VAL A 450 19.47 9.18 -33.52
CA VAL A 450 18.23 9.95 -33.43
C VAL A 450 18.39 11.26 -34.20
N SER A 451 17.31 11.98 -34.43
CA SER A 451 17.40 13.31 -35.06
C SER A 451 18.02 14.32 -34.09
N PRO A 452 18.82 15.30 -34.58
CA PRO A 452 19.33 16.37 -33.71
C PRO A 452 18.23 17.17 -33.00
N GLU A 453 17.05 17.30 -33.64
CA GLU A 453 15.88 17.98 -33.08
C GLU A 453 15.30 17.24 -31.85
N GLU A 454 15.35 15.90 -31.84
CA GLU A 454 14.95 15.10 -30.67
C GLU A 454 15.92 15.30 -29.49
N VAL A 455 17.22 15.46 -29.76
CA VAL A 455 18.21 15.74 -28.71
C VAL A 455 18.03 17.16 -28.16
N ASP A 456 17.71 18.14 -29.01
CA ASP A 456 17.41 19.51 -28.58
C ASP A 456 16.12 19.59 -27.75
N THR A 457 15.09 18.84 -28.15
CA THR A 457 13.85 18.71 -27.37
C THR A 457 14.09 18.03 -26.02
N LEU A 458 14.95 17.02 -25.97
CA LEU A 458 15.38 16.38 -24.73
C LEU A 458 16.09 17.38 -23.81
N LEU A 459 17.08 18.12 -24.33
CA LEU A 459 17.89 19.07 -23.55
C LEU A 459 17.04 20.24 -23.04
N SER A 460 16.18 20.81 -23.88
CA SER A 460 15.24 21.86 -23.46
C SER A 460 14.25 21.38 -22.40
N GLY A 461 13.78 20.13 -22.49
CA GLY A 461 12.97 19.49 -21.45
C GLY A 461 13.71 19.35 -20.12
N ILE A 462 14.97 18.90 -20.15
CA ILE A 462 15.84 18.78 -18.95
C ILE A 462 16.07 20.14 -18.30
N VAL A 463 16.36 21.18 -19.08
CA VAL A 463 16.50 22.55 -18.58
C VAL A 463 15.19 23.06 -17.98
N GLY A 464 14.06 22.77 -18.61
CA GLY A 464 12.72 23.14 -18.13
C GLY A 464 12.35 22.51 -16.77
N TYR A 465 12.93 21.34 -16.44
CA TYR A 465 12.81 20.70 -15.14
C TYR A 465 13.76 21.26 -14.07
N GLY A 466 14.54 22.31 -14.39
CA GLY A 466 15.43 22.94 -13.43
C GLY A 466 16.69 22.13 -13.12
N TRP A 467 17.19 21.33 -14.06
CA TRP A 467 18.35 20.44 -13.84
C TRP A 467 19.55 21.15 -13.21
N PHE A 468 19.90 22.34 -13.71
CA PHE A 468 21.06 23.11 -13.28
C PHE A 468 20.82 24.00 -12.04
N THR A 469 19.63 23.97 -11.43
CA THR A 469 19.36 24.72 -10.20
C THR A 469 19.85 23.96 -8.96
N ASP A 470 19.96 24.65 -7.83
CA ASP A 470 20.32 24.04 -6.54
C ASP A 470 19.22 23.13 -5.96
N GLU A 471 18.02 23.11 -6.55
CA GLU A 471 16.87 22.34 -6.04
C GLU A 471 17.03 20.82 -6.25
N MET A 472 17.79 20.40 -7.27
CA MET A 472 18.09 19.00 -7.53
C MET A 472 19.37 18.59 -6.79
N TYR A 473 19.23 18.20 -5.52
CA TYR A 473 20.32 17.73 -4.66
C TYR A 473 20.86 16.34 -5.07
N ASP A 474 22.13 16.08 -4.73
CA ASP A 474 22.79 14.78 -4.94
C ASP A 474 22.64 13.93 -3.66
N THR A 475 21.63 13.05 -3.62
CA THR A 475 21.40 12.17 -2.47
C THR A 475 21.84 10.73 -2.74
N TRP A 476 22.51 10.13 -1.75
CA TRP A 476 23.14 8.82 -1.88
C TRP A 476 22.43 7.74 -1.06
N HIS A 477 22.10 6.61 -1.70
CA HIS A 477 21.90 5.31 -1.04
C HIS A 477 22.49 4.15 -1.85
N THR A 478 22.83 3.06 -1.18
CA THR A 478 23.23 1.81 -1.81
C THR A 478 21.99 1.13 -2.41
N PRO A 479 21.96 0.82 -3.72
CA PRO A 479 20.80 0.18 -4.33
C PRO A 479 20.43 -1.13 -3.63
N CYS A 480 19.13 -1.39 -3.48
CA CYS A 480 18.67 -2.72 -3.11
C CYS A 480 19.07 -3.68 -4.24
N GLY A 481 19.41 -4.95 -3.97
CA GLY A 481 19.89 -5.89 -5.00
C GLY A 481 18.92 -6.21 -6.16
N GLN A 482 17.77 -5.54 -6.23
CA GLN A 482 16.76 -5.58 -7.30
C GLN A 482 16.43 -4.18 -7.85
N CYS A 483 17.02 -3.12 -7.29
CA CYS A 483 16.84 -1.74 -7.70
C CYS A 483 17.87 -1.38 -8.77
N TYR A 484 17.50 -0.49 -9.70
CA TYR A 484 18.46 0.13 -10.60
C TYR A 484 19.05 1.38 -9.93
N GLY A 485 20.38 1.49 -9.92
CA GLY A 485 21.08 2.76 -9.77
C GLY A 485 21.16 3.47 -11.11
N TYR A 486 20.94 4.78 -11.09
CA TYR A 486 21.04 5.65 -12.25
C TYR A 486 22.07 6.73 -11.98
N TYR A 487 22.93 7.00 -12.96
CA TYR A 487 23.86 8.12 -12.94
C TYR A 487 23.62 8.91 -14.21
N VAL A 488 23.23 10.17 -14.08
CA VAL A 488 22.96 11.04 -15.22
C VAL A 488 23.87 12.25 -15.09
N THR A 489 24.73 12.47 -16.08
CA THR A 489 25.48 13.71 -16.25
C THR A 489 24.92 14.43 -17.46
N VAL A 490 24.60 15.70 -17.30
CA VAL A 490 24.20 16.58 -18.41
C VAL A 490 25.22 17.70 -18.47
N SER A 491 25.81 17.89 -19.66
CA SER A 491 26.72 18.98 -20.01
C SER A 491 26.08 19.77 -21.15
N PHE A 492 25.56 20.96 -20.83
CA PHE A 492 24.80 21.78 -21.76
C PHE A 492 25.01 23.27 -21.45
N ASP A 493 25.16 24.11 -22.48
CA ASP A 493 25.37 25.57 -22.36
C ASP A 493 26.47 25.99 -21.36
N GLY A 494 27.55 25.22 -21.27
CA GLY A 494 28.68 25.50 -20.38
C GLY A 494 28.43 25.19 -18.90
N GLN A 495 27.31 24.54 -18.57
CA GLN A 495 26.99 24.02 -17.25
C GLN A 495 27.03 22.49 -17.28
N GLU A 496 27.65 21.89 -16.27
CA GLU A 496 27.74 20.44 -16.11
C GLU A 496 27.21 20.04 -14.73
N LYS A 497 26.31 19.07 -14.69
CA LYS A 497 25.79 18.52 -13.43
C LYS A 497 25.56 17.03 -13.55
N THR A 498 26.14 16.29 -12.60
CA THR A 498 25.91 14.86 -12.40
C THR A 498 24.98 14.65 -11.21
N VAL A 499 23.94 13.84 -11.40
CA VAL A 499 23.03 13.45 -10.32
C VAL A 499 22.90 11.93 -10.29
N LYS A 500 23.03 11.37 -9.09
CA LYS A 500 22.85 9.95 -8.82
C LYS A 500 21.48 9.68 -8.21
N GLY A 501 20.83 8.59 -8.63
CA GLY A 501 19.55 8.14 -8.08
C GLY A 501 19.45 6.62 -7.99
N VAL A 502 18.52 6.13 -7.18
CA VAL A 502 18.21 4.71 -7.02
C VAL A 502 16.70 4.51 -7.14
N ASP A 503 16.30 3.52 -7.93
CA ASP A 503 14.90 3.16 -8.16
C ASP A 503 14.17 2.91 -6.83
N GLY A 504 13.00 3.54 -6.65
CA GLY A 504 12.21 3.48 -5.41
C GLY A 504 12.77 4.26 -4.20
N GLY A 505 13.85 5.03 -4.37
CA GLY A 505 14.37 5.93 -3.34
C GLY A 505 13.48 7.15 -3.12
N THR A 506 13.37 7.63 -1.87
CA THR A 506 12.54 8.81 -1.51
C THR A 506 13.28 10.14 -1.65
N ASP A 507 14.56 10.09 -2.01
CA ASP A 507 15.49 11.22 -1.84
C ASP A 507 15.82 11.91 -3.17
N ALA A 508 15.60 11.22 -4.30
CA ALA A 508 15.66 11.84 -5.62
C ALA A 508 14.36 12.62 -5.90
N PRO A 509 14.43 13.91 -6.25
CA PRO A 509 13.26 14.73 -6.54
C PRO A 509 12.47 14.19 -7.73
N ALA A 510 11.17 14.49 -7.80
CA ALA A 510 10.32 14.01 -8.90
C ALA A 510 10.86 14.42 -10.28
N ASP A 511 11.45 15.61 -10.37
CA ASP A 511 12.03 16.16 -11.59
C ASP A 511 13.26 15.35 -12.07
N TYR A 512 14.02 14.74 -11.16
CA TYR A 512 15.08 13.80 -11.52
C TYR A 512 14.53 12.59 -12.27
N TRP A 513 13.41 12.03 -11.81
CA TRP A 513 12.77 10.89 -12.46
C TRP A 513 12.15 11.26 -13.81
N GLN A 514 11.70 12.50 -13.97
CA GLN A 514 11.27 13.03 -15.28
C GLN A 514 12.42 13.11 -16.26
N VAL A 515 13.60 13.61 -15.84
CA VAL A 515 14.81 13.61 -16.68
C VAL A 515 15.25 12.20 -17.05
N VAL A 516 15.29 11.27 -16.10
CA VAL A 516 15.60 9.86 -16.39
C VAL A 516 14.58 9.26 -17.37
N SER A 517 13.30 9.62 -17.26
CA SER A 517 12.26 9.18 -18.19
C SER A 517 12.48 9.73 -19.60
N LEU A 518 12.82 11.02 -19.73
CA LEU A 518 13.14 11.64 -21.02
C LEU A 518 14.36 11.01 -21.69
N VAL A 519 15.42 10.70 -20.94
CA VAL A 519 16.60 10.02 -21.50
C VAL A 519 16.24 8.61 -21.97
N LYS A 520 15.39 7.88 -21.22
CA LYS A 520 14.95 6.52 -21.58
C LYS A 520 14.13 6.43 -22.85
N THR A 521 13.52 7.51 -23.35
CA THR A 521 12.71 7.45 -24.59
C THR A 521 13.57 7.31 -25.84
N ILE A 522 14.78 7.86 -25.82
CA ILE A 522 15.69 7.88 -26.99
C ILE A 522 16.79 6.83 -26.93
N VAL A 523 17.05 6.28 -25.74
CA VAL A 523 18.13 5.31 -25.54
C VAL A 523 17.71 3.89 -25.97
N PRO A 524 18.49 3.22 -26.85
CA PRO A 524 18.19 1.86 -27.30
C PRO A 524 18.44 0.83 -26.18
N ARG A 525 17.68 -0.27 -26.18
CA ARG A 525 17.91 -1.38 -25.25
C ARG A 525 18.99 -2.32 -25.78
N PHE A 526 19.84 -2.81 -24.88
CA PHE A 526 20.71 -3.93 -25.22
C PHE A 526 19.88 -5.21 -25.41
N PRO A 527 20.25 -6.05 -26.38
CA PRO A 527 19.53 -7.28 -26.70
C PRO A 527 19.62 -8.36 -25.62
#